data_AF-A0A6G0ZB30-F1
#
_entry.id   AF-A0A6G0ZB30-F1
#
_cell.length_a   1.000
_cell.length_b   1.000
_cell.length_c   1.000
_cell.angle_alpha   90.00
_cell.angle_beta   90.00
_cell.angle_gamma   90.00
#
_symmetry.space_group_name_H-M   'P 1'
#
loop_
_entity.id
_entity.type
_entity.pdbx_description
1 polymer ?
#
loop_
_entity_poly.entity_id
_entity_poly.type
_entity_poly.pdbx_seq_one_letter_code
_entity_poly.pdbx_strand_id
1 'polypeptide(L)'
;MTVGVVHLSQNLMIEFLELFAKKEIPKEATLRKDKTSDAEGRFIANVIIGTITDEPVKIFLLNSEELQKANHSTIFKLFDQSLNLLWPQSMKFDEVILFVSDAAPYMIKAVIHVTCLAHGLHRVAEEVRNQYKNVDQLVSNAPSRIQIFKSVAPNIPLLPQPILTRWGTWIDAATYYCKHFKLIEWLIDMLDENYVEYIKKCKLILKSNNLEANLVFIMSNYGFLSTSITRLKTQGLTLNESIKIMKTTKEHIYSAKIEGSAQAKAIDDKIKKVLEKNVGFD
;
A
#
# COMPACT_ATOMS: atom_id res chain seq x y z
N MET A 1 0.77 7.26 -5.76
CA MET A 1 0.13 6.11 -6.44
C MET A 1 -1.34 6.06 -6.04
N THR A 2 -2.23 6.36 -6.99
CA THR A 2 -3.73 6.33 -7.04
C THR A 2 -4.34 5.00 -6.54
N VAL A 3 -5.62 4.79 -6.09
CA VAL A 3 -6.88 5.56 -5.84
C VAL A 3 -7.96 4.63 -5.18
N GLY A 4 -8.86 5.15 -4.33
CA GLY A 4 -10.25 4.63 -4.13
C GLY A 4 -11.20 5.70 -3.51
N VAL A 5 -12.26 6.17 -4.23
CA VAL A 5 -13.24 7.22 -3.77
C VAL A 5 -14.57 6.56 -3.40
N VAL A 6 -15.30 7.21 -2.52
CA VAL A 6 -16.60 6.85 -1.92
C VAL A 6 -17.69 7.81 -2.33
N HIS A 7 -18.88 7.34 -2.76
CA HIS A 7 -20.17 8.03 -2.52
C HIS A 7 -20.93 7.46 -1.37
N LEU A 8 -21.60 8.36 -0.65
CA LEU A 8 -22.73 8.08 0.20
C LEU A 8 -24.01 8.20 -0.63
N SER A 9 -24.45 7.11 -1.25
CA SER A 9 -25.79 7.02 -1.85
C SER A 9 -26.83 6.42 -0.88
N GLN A 10 -26.38 5.94 0.27
CA GLN A 10 -27.24 5.34 1.30
C GLN A 10 -27.37 6.28 2.49
N ASN A 11 -28.59 6.43 3.01
CA ASN A 11 -28.86 7.04 4.32
C ASN A 11 -27.93 6.49 5.40
N LEU A 12 -27.61 5.19 5.36
CA LEU A 12 -26.73 4.53 6.33
C LEU A 12 -25.29 5.10 6.35
N MET A 13 -24.80 5.55 5.20
CA MET A 13 -23.43 6.04 5.01
C MET A 13 -23.33 7.54 5.33
N ILE A 14 -24.39 8.30 5.03
CA ILE A 14 -24.58 9.67 5.51
C ILE A 14 -24.71 9.67 7.04
N GLU A 15 -25.60 8.84 7.60
CA GLU A 15 -25.74 8.63 9.05
C GLU A 15 -24.41 8.25 9.70
N PHE A 16 -23.63 7.36 9.07
CA PHE A 16 -22.32 6.96 9.53
C PHE A 16 -21.32 8.15 9.60
N LEU A 17 -21.24 8.97 8.54
CA LEU A 17 -20.37 10.15 8.54
C LEU A 17 -20.90 11.29 9.41
N GLU A 18 -22.21 11.44 9.55
CA GLU A 18 -22.86 12.41 10.44
C GLU A 18 -22.66 12.03 11.91
N LEU A 19 -22.73 10.73 12.25
CA LEU A 19 -22.35 10.17 13.55
C LEU A 19 -20.87 10.44 13.86
N PHE A 20 -20.00 10.28 12.85
CA PHE A 20 -18.57 10.47 13.00
C PHE A 20 -18.17 11.96 13.12
N ALA A 21 -18.79 12.84 12.33
CA ALA A 21 -18.45 14.25 12.24
C ALA A 21 -19.28 15.17 13.15
N LYS A 22 -20.38 14.65 13.73
CA LYS A 22 -21.38 15.39 14.53
C LYS A 22 -21.94 16.63 13.80
N LYS A 23 -22.09 16.56 12.48
CA LYS A 23 -22.63 17.63 11.64
C LYS A 23 -23.26 17.04 10.37
N GLU A 24 -24.26 17.73 9.83
CA GLU A 24 -24.93 17.40 8.58
C GLU A 24 -23.95 17.55 7.40
N ILE A 25 -23.92 16.59 6.47
CA ILE A 25 -22.90 16.51 5.42
C ILE A 25 -23.45 17.02 4.08
N PRO A 26 -22.91 18.12 3.49
CA PRO A 26 -23.32 18.62 2.18
C PRO A 26 -22.90 17.67 1.05
N LYS A 27 -23.42 17.88 -0.18
CA LYS A 27 -23.41 16.85 -1.25
C LYS A 27 -22.17 16.76 -2.15
N GLU A 28 -21.21 17.69 -2.18
CA GLU A 28 -20.22 17.68 -3.29
C GLU A 28 -18.77 18.05 -2.92
N ALA A 29 -17.85 17.09 -3.19
CA ALA A 29 -16.38 17.17 -3.41
C ALA A 29 -15.47 16.38 -2.43
N THR A 30 -14.57 15.54 -2.98
CA THR A 30 -13.43 14.93 -2.27
C THR A 30 -12.13 15.55 -2.73
N LEU A 31 -11.23 15.84 -1.78
CA LEU A 31 -9.85 16.24 -2.10
C LEU A 31 -8.85 15.18 -1.66
N ARG A 32 -7.79 14.97 -2.46
CA ARG A 32 -6.83 13.89 -2.26
C ARG A 32 -5.42 14.37 -2.45
N LYS A 33 -4.52 13.89 -1.61
CA LYS A 33 -3.09 14.18 -1.70
C LYS A 33 -2.30 12.91 -1.95
N ASP A 34 -1.49 12.92 -3.00
CA ASP A 34 -0.44 11.93 -3.25
C ASP A 34 0.93 12.58 -3.12
N LYS A 35 1.86 11.92 -2.42
CA LYS A 35 3.26 12.37 -2.31
C LYS A 35 4.14 11.42 -3.10
N THR A 36 4.87 11.94 -4.07
CA THR A 36 5.82 11.19 -4.89
C THR A 36 7.17 11.89 -4.91
N SER A 37 8.26 11.13 -5.07
CA SER A 37 9.54 11.70 -5.47
C SER A 37 9.69 11.51 -6.98
N ASP A 38 10.08 12.56 -7.69
CA ASP A 38 10.37 12.46 -9.13
C ASP A 38 11.76 11.86 -9.40
N ALA A 39 12.15 11.77 -10.67
CA ALA A 39 13.44 11.20 -11.08
C ALA A 39 14.65 11.99 -10.55
N GLU A 40 14.46 13.25 -10.14
CA GLU A 40 15.48 14.13 -9.58
C GLU A 40 15.44 14.17 -8.05
N GLY A 41 14.55 13.39 -7.42
CA GLY A 41 14.40 13.31 -5.97
C GLY A 41 13.57 14.44 -5.35
N ARG A 42 12.94 15.29 -6.15
CA ARG A 42 12.06 16.38 -5.70
C ARG A 42 10.77 15.81 -5.13
N PHE A 43 10.27 16.38 -4.04
CA PHE A 43 9.00 15.97 -3.46
C PHE A 43 7.85 16.64 -4.19
N ILE A 44 7.13 15.89 -5.03
CA ILE A 44 5.94 16.38 -5.72
C ILE A 44 4.70 15.99 -4.92
N ALA A 45 3.81 16.95 -4.72
CA ALA A 45 2.52 16.74 -4.12
C ALA A 45 1.42 17.02 -5.14
N ASN A 46 0.58 16.01 -5.36
CA ASN A 46 -0.52 16.08 -6.31
C ASN A 46 -1.83 16.19 -5.55
N VAL A 47 -2.64 17.18 -5.93
CA VAL A 47 -4.01 17.36 -5.46
C VAL A 47 -4.95 16.86 -6.54
N ILE A 48 -5.72 15.83 -6.20
CA ILE A 48 -6.68 15.21 -7.11
C ILE A 48 -8.07 15.48 -6.56
N ILE A 49 -8.96 15.97 -7.42
CA ILE A 49 -10.38 16.13 -7.12
C ILE A 49 -11.19 15.07 -7.86
N GLY A 50 -12.26 14.63 -7.22
CA GLY A 50 -13.28 13.81 -7.84
C GLY A 50 -14.60 14.01 -7.13
N THR A 51 -15.68 13.65 -7.82
CA THR A 51 -16.95 13.48 -7.16
C THR A 51 -17.02 12.09 -6.54
N ILE A 52 -17.74 12.08 -5.43
CA ILE A 52 -18.15 10.95 -4.62
C ILE A 52 -19.33 10.38 -5.45
N THR A 53 -19.19 9.28 -6.25
CA THR A 53 -20.35 8.52 -6.86
C THR A 53 -20.34 6.99 -6.71
N ASP A 54 -21.53 6.35 -6.73
CA ASP A 54 -21.68 4.87 -6.78
C ASP A 54 -21.24 4.29 -8.13
N GLU A 55 -21.23 5.14 -9.15
CA GLU A 55 -20.72 4.82 -10.48
C GLU A 55 -19.23 5.21 -10.59
N PRO A 56 -18.49 4.57 -11.51
CA PRO A 56 -17.13 4.97 -11.83
C PRO A 56 -17.06 6.43 -12.27
N VAL A 57 -16.29 7.25 -11.52
CA VAL A 57 -16.21 8.69 -11.74
C VAL A 57 -14.91 9.09 -12.43
N LYS A 58 -14.98 10.12 -13.29
CA LYS A 58 -13.79 10.84 -13.75
C LYS A 58 -13.14 11.58 -12.58
N ILE A 59 -11.84 11.36 -12.42
CA ILE A 59 -10.98 12.07 -11.49
C ILE A 59 -10.12 13.08 -12.25
N PHE A 60 -9.84 14.22 -11.64
CA PHE A 60 -9.05 15.28 -12.24
C PHE A 60 -7.87 15.63 -11.35
N LEU A 61 -6.68 15.74 -11.95
CA LEU A 61 -5.55 16.38 -11.29
C LEU A 61 -5.83 17.89 -11.24
N LEU A 62 -6.03 18.40 -10.04
CA LEU A 62 -6.36 19.81 -9.81
C LEU A 62 -5.10 20.67 -9.69
N ASN A 63 -4.12 20.18 -8.93
CA ASN A 63 -2.87 20.91 -8.70
C ASN A 63 -1.71 19.92 -8.54
N SER A 64 -0.51 20.32 -8.94
CA SER A 64 0.72 19.56 -8.76
C SER A 64 1.84 20.54 -8.44
N GLU A 65 2.38 20.44 -7.23
CA GLU A 65 3.44 21.34 -6.77
C GLU A 65 4.64 20.59 -6.21
N GLU A 66 5.82 21.14 -6.45
CA GLU A 66 7.02 20.74 -5.74
C GLU A 66 7.02 21.33 -4.33
N LEU A 67 7.22 20.47 -3.33
CA LEU A 67 7.34 20.84 -1.94
C LEU A 67 8.80 20.76 -1.50
N GLN A 68 9.35 21.84 -0.96
CA GLN A 68 10.67 21.82 -0.32
C GLN A 68 10.75 20.82 0.85
N LYS A 69 9.64 20.64 1.57
CA LYS A 69 9.49 19.67 2.66
C LYS A 69 8.02 19.31 2.84
N ALA A 70 7.73 18.10 3.33
CA ALA A 70 6.36 17.67 3.61
C ALA A 70 6.05 17.79 5.11
N ASN A 71 5.36 18.86 5.50
CA ASN A 71 4.83 19.07 6.87
C ASN A 71 3.43 19.70 6.82
N HIS A 72 2.82 19.92 8.00
CA HIS A 72 1.48 20.50 8.12
C HIS A 72 1.33 21.81 7.32
N SER A 73 2.28 22.74 7.47
CA SER A 73 2.18 24.08 6.89
C SER A 73 2.28 24.04 5.36
N THR A 74 3.24 23.30 4.81
CA THR A 74 3.41 23.19 3.36
C THR A 74 2.23 22.48 2.70
N ILE A 75 1.64 21.50 3.39
CA ILE A 75 0.47 20.80 2.87
C ILE A 75 -0.80 21.63 2.99
N PHE A 76 -0.97 22.38 4.08
CA PHE A 76 -2.09 23.30 4.21
C PHE A 76 -2.05 24.40 3.15
N LYS A 77 -0.85 24.94 2.84
CA LYS A 77 -0.69 25.90 1.74
C LYS A 77 -1.09 25.32 0.39
N LEU A 78 -0.59 24.12 0.06
CA LEU A 78 -0.96 23.42 -1.16
C LEU A 78 -2.49 23.20 -1.25
N PHE A 79 -3.11 22.82 -0.13
CA PHE A 79 -4.54 22.63 -0.02
C PHE A 79 -5.29 23.94 -0.30
N ASP A 80 -4.92 25.02 0.40
CA ASP A 80 -5.47 26.37 0.23
C ASP A 80 -5.35 26.88 -1.22
N GLN A 81 -4.16 26.76 -1.81
CA GLN A 81 -3.92 27.09 -3.23
C GLN A 81 -4.81 26.27 -4.16
N SER A 82 -4.96 24.98 -3.89
CA SER A 82 -5.80 24.11 -4.72
C SER A 82 -7.28 24.45 -4.62
N LEU A 83 -7.77 24.82 -3.44
CA LEU A 83 -9.15 25.27 -3.29
C LEU A 83 -9.39 26.63 -3.94
N ASN A 84 -8.41 27.53 -3.88
CA ASN A 84 -8.47 28.80 -4.61
C ASN A 84 -8.53 28.62 -6.13
N LEU A 85 -7.94 27.55 -6.68
CA LEU A 85 -8.10 27.21 -8.10
C LEU A 85 -9.53 26.79 -8.45
N LEU A 86 -10.24 26.12 -7.54
CA LEU A 86 -11.63 25.70 -7.74
C LEU A 86 -12.61 26.84 -7.51
N TRP A 87 -12.38 27.63 -6.46
CA TRP A 87 -13.29 28.70 -6.03
C TRP A 87 -12.54 30.03 -5.83
N PRO A 88 -12.11 30.68 -6.93
CA PRO A 88 -11.29 31.89 -6.86
C PRO A 88 -12.02 33.12 -6.28
N GLN A 89 -13.36 33.07 -6.22
CA GLN A 89 -14.20 34.19 -5.78
C GLN A 89 -14.64 34.07 -4.30
N SER A 90 -14.73 32.86 -3.77
CA SER A 90 -15.07 32.61 -2.36
C SER A 90 -14.59 31.23 -1.96
N MET A 91 -13.72 31.16 -0.96
CA MET A 91 -13.12 29.91 -0.53
C MET A 91 -14.14 29.05 0.20
N LYS A 92 -14.44 27.85 -0.34
CA LYS A 92 -15.51 26.98 0.16
C LYS A 92 -14.97 25.72 0.85
N PHE A 93 -14.27 25.90 1.96
CA PHE A 93 -13.76 24.77 2.74
C PHE A 93 -14.84 23.79 3.18
N ASP A 94 -16.04 24.29 3.48
CA ASP A 94 -17.17 23.47 3.92
C ASP A 94 -17.75 22.58 2.81
N GLU A 95 -17.42 22.85 1.54
CA GLU A 95 -17.76 21.96 0.42
C GLU A 95 -16.78 20.78 0.32
N VAL A 96 -15.62 20.80 0.99
CA VAL A 96 -14.70 19.64 1.01
C VAL A 96 -15.13 18.64 2.09
N ILE A 97 -15.81 17.58 1.68
CA ILE A 97 -16.39 16.57 2.59
C ILE A 97 -15.33 15.60 3.09
N LEU A 98 -14.48 15.11 2.20
CA LEU A 98 -13.55 14.02 2.47
C LEU A 98 -12.15 14.39 2.00
N PHE A 99 -11.17 14.19 2.89
CA PHE A 99 -9.77 14.36 2.59
C PHE A 99 -9.01 13.04 2.75
N VAL A 100 -8.53 12.48 1.63
CA VAL A 100 -7.81 11.20 1.63
C VAL A 100 -6.32 11.43 1.50
N SER A 101 -5.53 10.92 2.45
CA SER A 101 -4.07 10.98 2.37
C SER A 101 -3.38 9.82 3.09
N ASP A 102 -2.05 9.81 3.05
CA ASP A 102 -1.23 8.99 3.93
C ASP A 102 -1.44 9.48 5.37
N ALA A 103 -1.61 8.57 6.33
CA ALA A 103 -1.94 8.85 7.74
C ALA A 103 -0.80 9.52 8.53
N ALA A 104 -0.13 10.50 7.93
CA ALA A 104 0.93 11.26 8.54
C ALA A 104 0.34 12.17 9.63
N PRO A 105 0.97 12.26 10.82
CA PRO A 105 0.42 12.97 11.98
C PRO A 105 0.01 14.43 11.73
N TYR A 106 0.61 15.05 10.71
CA TYR A 106 0.39 16.45 10.35
C TYR A 106 -0.84 16.70 9.46
N MET A 107 -1.67 15.70 9.20
CA MET A 107 -2.81 15.80 8.26
C MET A 107 -4.19 15.89 8.95
N ILE A 108 -4.24 15.93 10.28
CA ILE A 108 -5.40 15.45 11.06
C ILE A 108 -6.36 16.56 11.55
N LYS A 109 -6.13 17.85 11.28
CA LYS A 109 -6.77 18.92 12.08
C LYS A 109 -7.92 19.75 11.47
N ALA A 110 -8.47 19.47 10.28
CA ALA A 110 -9.53 20.34 9.74
C ALA A 110 -10.60 19.70 8.83
N VAL A 111 -10.42 18.45 8.35
CA VAL A 111 -11.33 17.79 7.40
C VAL A 111 -11.53 16.34 7.83
N ILE A 112 -12.64 15.67 7.44
CA ILE A 112 -12.78 14.22 7.61
C ILE A 112 -11.60 13.56 6.88
N HIS A 113 -10.62 13.11 7.66
CA HIS A 113 -9.42 12.46 7.16
C HIS A 113 -9.66 10.96 7.12
N VAL A 114 -9.47 10.36 5.95
CA VAL A 114 -9.44 8.90 5.79
C VAL A 114 -8.07 8.48 5.30
N THR A 115 -7.50 7.48 5.97
CA THR A 115 -6.26 6.85 5.54
C THR A 115 -6.51 6.04 4.28
N CYS A 116 -5.71 6.29 3.25
CA CYS A 116 -5.74 5.51 2.01
C CYS A 116 -5.65 3.99 2.30
N LEU A 117 -6.67 3.23 1.91
CA LEU A 117 -6.77 1.79 2.15
C LEU A 117 -5.60 1.01 1.53
N ALA A 118 -5.18 1.38 0.31
CA ALA A 118 -4.02 0.78 -0.34
C ALA A 118 -2.73 1.02 0.47
N HIS A 119 -2.57 2.23 1.03
CA HIS A 119 -1.44 2.53 1.92
C HIS A 119 -1.53 1.72 3.22
N GLY A 120 -2.73 1.58 3.80
CA GLY A 120 -2.99 0.69 4.91
C GLY A 120 -2.50 -0.73 4.65
N LEU A 121 -2.86 -1.32 3.51
CA LEU A 121 -2.41 -2.66 3.13
C LEU A 121 -0.90 -2.73 2.86
N HIS A 122 -0.26 -1.67 2.34
CA HIS A 122 1.22 -1.62 2.26
C HIS A 122 1.86 -1.73 3.65
N ARG A 123 1.29 -1.10 4.68
CA ARG A 123 1.79 -1.21 6.06
C ARG A 123 1.58 -2.60 6.66
N VAL A 124 0.57 -3.33 6.20
CA VAL A 124 0.38 -4.74 6.57
C VAL A 124 1.42 -5.61 5.86
N ALA A 125 1.62 -5.42 4.56
CA ALA A 125 2.67 -6.13 3.81
C ALA A 125 4.08 -5.85 4.36
N GLU A 126 4.35 -4.63 4.82
CA GLU A 126 5.56 -4.28 5.56
C GLU A 126 5.72 -5.11 6.83
N GLU A 127 4.64 -5.32 7.57
CA GLU A 127 4.66 -6.12 8.79
C GLU A 127 4.95 -7.59 8.48
N VAL A 128 4.30 -8.15 7.45
CA VAL A 128 4.61 -9.51 6.98
C VAL A 128 6.11 -9.64 6.74
N ARG A 129 6.71 -8.73 5.97
CA ARG A 129 8.15 -8.70 5.74
C ARG A 129 8.97 -8.66 7.03
N ASN A 130 8.61 -7.80 7.97
CA ASN A 130 9.32 -7.67 9.25
C ASN A 130 9.29 -8.97 10.09
N GLN A 131 8.22 -9.76 9.98
CA GLN A 131 8.08 -11.04 10.68
C GLN A 131 8.89 -12.17 10.03
N TYR A 132 9.25 -12.07 8.74
CA TYR A 132 10.00 -13.09 7.99
C TYR A 132 11.37 -12.60 7.54
N LYS A 133 12.24 -12.28 8.50
CA LYS A 133 13.58 -11.70 8.25
C LYS A 133 14.46 -12.56 7.34
N ASN A 134 14.40 -13.89 7.41
CA ASN A 134 15.18 -14.76 6.53
C ASN A 134 14.72 -14.64 5.06
N VAL A 135 13.41 -14.57 4.83
CA VAL A 135 12.85 -14.33 3.50
C VAL A 135 13.21 -12.92 3.03
N ASP A 136 13.12 -11.91 3.89
CA ASP A 136 13.49 -10.53 3.53
C ASP A 136 14.96 -10.40 3.17
N GLN A 137 15.85 -11.05 3.93
CA GLN A 137 17.27 -11.10 3.62
C GLN A 137 17.54 -11.83 2.31
N LEU A 138 16.84 -12.93 2.01
CA LEU A 138 16.97 -13.60 0.72
C LEU A 138 16.52 -12.67 -0.40
N VAL A 139 15.30 -12.15 -0.34
CA VAL A 139 14.71 -11.29 -1.39
C VAL A 139 15.51 -10.01 -1.61
N SER A 140 16.08 -9.43 -0.55
CA SER A 140 16.87 -8.18 -0.64
C SER A 140 18.29 -8.39 -1.15
N ASN A 141 18.92 -9.53 -0.85
CA ASN A 141 20.30 -9.81 -1.23
C ASN A 141 20.42 -10.64 -2.51
N ALA A 142 19.37 -11.36 -2.87
CA ALA A 142 19.37 -12.17 -4.08
C ALA A 142 19.29 -11.22 -5.27
N PRO A 143 20.34 -11.20 -6.09
CA PRO A 143 20.65 -10.04 -6.90
C PRO A 143 19.58 -9.82 -7.97
N SER A 144 19.29 -8.56 -8.22
CA SER A 144 18.75 -8.02 -9.48
C SER A 144 19.58 -8.36 -10.73
N ARG A 145 20.60 -9.21 -10.60
CA ARG A 145 21.74 -9.38 -11.50
C ARG A 145 22.13 -10.84 -11.72
N ILE A 146 21.18 -11.77 -11.62
CA ILE A 146 21.45 -13.09 -12.21
C ILE A 146 21.29 -12.93 -13.73
N GLN A 147 22.28 -12.31 -14.42
CA GLN A 147 22.33 -12.35 -15.90
C GLN A 147 22.36 -13.80 -16.40
N ILE A 148 22.95 -14.70 -15.59
CA ILE A 148 22.91 -16.15 -15.75
C ILE A 148 21.46 -16.70 -15.78
N PHE A 149 20.47 -16.01 -15.20
CA PHE A 149 19.07 -16.45 -15.19
C PHE A 149 18.51 -16.45 -16.61
N LYS A 150 18.86 -15.43 -17.42
CA LYS A 150 18.46 -15.38 -18.83
C LYS A 150 19.12 -16.48 -19.65
N SER A 151 20.36 -16.88 -19.32
CA SER A 151 21.06 -17.92 -20.07
C SER A 151 20.62 -19.33 -19.68
N VAL A 152 20.23 -19.57 -18.42
CA VAL A 152 19.83 -20.91 -17.96
C VAL A 152 18.32 -21.14 -18.03
N ALA A 153 17.51 -20.11 -17.78
CA ALA A 153 16.06 -20.19 -17.79
C ALA A 153 15.44 -19.03 -18.60
N PRO A 154 15.66 -18.99 -19.92
CA PRO A 154 15.22 -17.87 -20.77
C PRO A 154 13.69 -17.69 -20.76
N ASN A 155 12.94 -18.75 -20.48
CA ASN A 155 11.47 -18.75 -20.46
C ASN A 155 10.87 -18.35 -19.10
N ILE A 156 11.69 -18.10 -18.06
CA ILE A 156 11.20 -17.68 -16.75
C ILE A 156 11.43 -16.17 -16.59
N PRO A 157 10.39 -15.39 -16.23
CA PRO A 157 10.52 -13.96 -16.01
C PRO A 157 11.63 -13.64 -15.00
N LEU A 158 12.37 -12.55 -15.21
CA LEU A 158 13.39 -12.11 -14.26
C LEU A 158 12.78 -11.87 -12.87
N LEU A 159 13.63 -12.08 -11.86
CA LEU A 159 13.33 -11.79 -10.47
C LEU A 159 12.69 -10.38 -10.33
N PRO A 160 11.45 -10.29 -9.80
CA PRO A 160 10.85 -9.00 -9.54
C PRO A 160 11.65 -8.31 -8.43
N GLN A 161 12.14 -7.11 -8.69
CA GLN A 161 12.78 -6.31 -7.65
C GLN A 161 11.71 -5.69 -6.76
N PRO A 162 11.77 -5.90 -5.43
CA PRO A 162 10.88 -5.19 -4.53
C PRO A 162 11.19 -3.69 -4.61
N ILE A 163 10.18 -2.89 -4.90
CA ILE A 163 10.28 -1.45 -4.78
C ILE A 163 10.15 -1.14 -3.30
N LEU A 164 11.21 -0.60 -2.69
CA LEU A 164 11.32 -0.35 -1.23
C LEU A 164 10.13 0.42 -0.63
N THR A 165 9.41 1.20 -1.43
CA THR A 165 8.24 1.99 -0.98
C THR A 165 6.89 1.37 -1.37
N ARG A 166 6.89 0.18 -1.98
CA ARG A 166 5.69 -0.53 -2.46
C ARG A 166 5.74 -2.00 -2.03
N TRP A 167 5.53 -2.25 -0.74
CA TRP A 167 5.65 -3.58 -0.12
C TRP A 167 4.80 -4.70 -0.74
N GLY A 168 3.73 -4.37 -1.48
CA GLY A 168 3.06 -5.35 -2.35
C GLY A 168 4.01 -6.07 -3.33
N THR A 169 5.01 -5.37 -3.88
CA THR A 169 6.02 -5.97 -4.76
C THR A 169 6.98 -6.91 -4.04
N TRP A 170 7.17 -6.73 -2.73
CA TRP A 170 7.94 -7.68 -1.91
C TRP A 170 7.16 -8.98 -1.71
N ILE A 171 5.85 -8.91 -1.53
CA ILE A 171 4.97 -10.09 -1.48
C ILE A 171 5.03 -10.86 -2.82
N ASP A 172 4.99 -10.14 -3.95
CA ASP A 172 5.15 -10.75 -5.28
C ASP A 172 6.53 -11.42 -5.43
N ALA A 173 7.59 -10.78 -4.93
CA ALA A 173 8.92 -11.36 -4.92
C ALA A 173 8.97 -12.63 -4.07
N ALA A 174 8.54 -12.60 -2.80
CA ALA A 174 8.49 -13.79 -1.95
C ALA A 174 7.69 -14.94 -2.60
N THR A 175 6.56 -14.62 -3.23
CA THR A 175 5.74 -15.59 -3.99
C THR A 175 6.50 -16.19 -5.17
N TYR A 176 7.25 -15.37 -5.91
CA TYR A 176 8.11 -15.84 -7.00
C TYR A 176 9.22 -16.76 -6.48
N TYR A 177 9.90 -16.39 -5.38
CA TYR A 177 10.92 -17.24 -4.75
C TYR A 177 10.35 -18.58 -4.31
N CYS A 178 9.12 -18.60 -3.78
CA CYS A 178 8.43 -19.84 -3.44
C CYS A 178 8.20 -20.74 -4.67
N LYS A 179 7.68 -20.17 -5.77
CA LYS A 179 7.34 -20.92 -6.99
C LYS A 179 8.56 -21.46 -7.73
N HIS A 180 9.70 -20.78 -7.61
CA HIS A 180 10.93 -21.13 -8.33
C HIS A 180 12.07 -21.53 -7.38
N PHE A 181 11.75 -21.97 -6.16
CA PHE A 181 12.71 -22.17 -5.08
C PHE A 181 13.91 -23.02 -5.49
N LYS A 182 13.67 -24.22 -6.05
CA LYS A 182 14.73 -25.15 -6.47
C LYS A 182 15.64 -24.60 -7.56
N LEU A 183 15.07 -23.87 -8.53
CA LEU A 183 15.85 -23.23 -9.58
C LEU A 183 16.74 -22.12 -9.00
N ILE A 184 16.18 -21.28 -8.14
CA ILE A 184 16.90 -20.18 -7.50
C ILE A 184 18.01 -20.71 -6.58
N GLU A 185 17.72 -21.77 -5.81
CA GLU A 185 18.68 -22.48 -4.97
C GLU A 185 19.87 -22.96 -5.80
N TRP A 186 19.60 -23.69 -6.88
CA TRP A 186 20.63 -24.17 -7.80
C TRP A 186 21.44 -23.03 -8.44
N LEU A 187 20.78 -21.96 -8.89
CA LEU A 187 21.46 -20.80 -9.50
C LEU A 187 22.39 -20.10 -8.52
N ILE A 188 21.95 -19.89 -7.27
CA ILE A 188 22.78 -19.26 -6.24
C ILE A 188 23.95 -20.17 -5.87
N ASP A 189 23.77 -21.49 -5.87
CA ASP A 189 24.85 -22.44 -5.59
C ASP A 189 25.98 -22.36 -6.62
N MET A 190 25.65 -22.18 -7.91
CA MET A 190 26.64 -22.00 -8.97
C MET A 190 27.49 -20.72 -8.87
N LEU A 191 27.03 -19.71 -8.12
CA LEU A 191 27.75 -18.45 -8.01
C LEU A 191 28.95 -18.60 -7.07
N ASP A 192 30.09 -18.00 -7.46
CA ASP A 192 31.29 -17.99 -6.62
C ASP A 192 31.09 -17.07 -5.39
N GLU A 193 31.15 -17.67 -4.21
CA GLU A 193 30.98 -16.97 -2.93
C GLU A 193 32.24 -16.26 -2.45
N ASN A 194 33.40 -16.52 -3.06
CA ASN A 194 34.70 -16.03 -2.59
C ASN A 194 34.91 -14.54 -2.88
N TYR A 195 34.21 -13.98 -3.86
CA TYR A 195 34.39 -12.59 -4.28
C TYR A 195 33.29 -11.64 -3.80
N VAL A 196 32.18 -12.17 -3.26
CA VAL A 196 31.00 -11.36 -3.00
C VAL A 196 30.23 -11.78 -1.74
N GLU A 197 30.21 -10.88 -0.75
CA GLU A 197 29.63 -11.13 0.58
C GLU A 197 28.13 -11.46 0.54
N TYR A 198 27.36 -10.87 -0.40
CA TYR A 198 25.93 -11.15 -0.49
C TYR A 198 25.64 -12.58 -0.97
N ILE A 199 26.49 -13.16 -1.84
CA ILE A 199 26.33 -14.55 -2.32
C ILE A 199 26.47 -15.50 -1.16
N LYS A 200 27.51 -15.31 -0.34
CA LYS A 200 27.72 -16.07 0.89
C LYS A 200 26.51 -15.99 1.83
N LYS A 201 25.94 -14.80 2.02
CA LYS A 201 24.71 -14.62 2.82
C LYS A 201 23.53 -15.37 2.24
N CYS A 202 23.28 -15.27 0.93
CA CYS A 202 22.20 -16.01 0.27
C CYS A 202 22.35 -17.53 0.41
N LYS A 203 23.56 -18.07 0.20
CA LYS A 203 23.86 -19.51 0.38
C LYS A 203 23.59 -19.98 1.80
N LEU A 204 23.99 -19.20 2.81
CA LEU A 204 23.71 -19.49 4.22
C LEU A 204 22.20 -19.51 4.52
N ILE A 205 21.44 -18.55 3.96
CA ILE A 205 19.99 -18.46 4.15
C ILE A 205 19.26 -19.63 3.47
N LEU A 206 19.67 -20.03 2.27
CA LEU A 206 19.10 -21.16 1.54
C LEU A 206 19.24 -22.49 2.31
N LYS A 207 20.33 -22.65 3.08
CA LYS A 207 20.55 -23.82 3.94
C LYS A 207 19.68 -23.82 5.21
N SER A 208 18.88 -22.78 5.47
CA SER A 208 18.05 -22.70 6.67
C SER A 208 16.78 -23.56 6.54
N ASN A 209 16.55 -24.44 7.52
CA ASN A 209 15.45 -25.42 7.50
C ASN A 209 14.04 -24.80 7.41
N ASN A 210 13.88 -23.53 7.80
CA ASN A 210 12.58 -22.87 7.86
C ASN A 210 12.30 -21.96 6.66
N LEU A 211 13.24 -21.77 5.73
CA LEU A 211 13.07 -20.82 4.62
C LEU A 211 11.96 -21.24 3.67
N GLU A 212 11.98 -22.49 3.19
CA GLU A 212 10.99 -23.01 2.26
C GLU A 212 9.59 -23.02 2.89
N ALA A 213 9.49 -23.46 4.15
CA ALA A 213 8.26 -23.40 4.92
C ALA A 213 7.74 -21.96 5.09
N ASN A 214 8.62 -20.99 5.38
CA ASN A 214 8.24 -19.58 5.49
C ASN A 214 7.77 -19.01 4.14
N LEU A 215 8.43 -19.35 3.03
CA LEU A 215 8.04 -18.94 1.68
C LEU A 215 6.64 -19.48 1.32
N VAL A 216 6.40 -20.77 1.57
CA VAL A 216 5.09 -21.41 1.35
C VAL A 216 4.02 -20.77 2.22
N PHE A 217 4.35 -20.48 3.49
CA PHE A 217 3.43 -19.84 4.41
C PHE A 217 3.04 -18.43 3.94
N ILE A 218 4.02 -17.59 3.57
CA ILE A 218 3.78 -16.25 3.04
C ILE A 218 2.95 -16.30 1.76
N MET A 219 3.32 -17.17 0.81
CA MET A 219 2.59 -17.31 -0.45
C MET A 219 1.13 -17.70 -0.21
N SER A 220 0.89 -18.71 0.62
CA SER A 220 -0.44 -19.26 0.86
C SER A 220 -1.34 -18.31 1.65
N ASN A 221 -0.77 -17.61 2.64
CA ASN A 221 -1.55 -16.83 3.60
C ASN A 221 -1.54 -15.32 3.36
N TYR A 222 -0.54 -14.79 2.65
CA TYR A 222 -0.36 -13.35 2.46
C TYR A 222 -0.13 -12.97 0.99
N GLY A 223 0.03 -13.94 0.08
CA GLY A 223 0.22 -13.70 -1.35
C GLY A 223 -0.89 -12.85 -1.98
N PHE A 224 -2.12 -12.94 -1.47
CA PHE A 224 -3.24 -12.14 -1.97
C PHE A 224 -3.11 -10.63 -1.68
N LEU A 225 -2.25 -10.21 -0.74
CA LEU A 225 -2.09 -8.80 -0.37
C LEU A 225 -1.64 -7.95 -1.57
N SER A 226 -0.77 -8.46 -2.44
CA SER A 226 -0.32 -7.73 -3.63
C SER A 226 -1.49 -7.47 -4.60
N THR A 227 -2.35 -8.46 -4.79
CA THR A 227 -3.58 -8.34 -5.59
C THR A 227 -4.56 -7.33 -4.97
N SER A 228 -4.84 -7.42 -3.67
CA SER A 228 -5.72 -6.46 -2.97
C SER A 228 -5.20 -5.03 -3.08
N ILE A 229 -3.89 -4.84 -2.87
CA ILE A 229 -3.22 -3.55 -3.03
C ILE A 229 -3.36 -3.02 -4.46
N THR A 230 -3.16 -3.88 -5.47
CA THR A 230 -3.23 -3.49 -6.87
C THR A 230 -4.64 -3.09 -7.25
N ARG A 231 -5.65 -3.85 -6.83
CA ARG A 231 -7.06 -3.52 -7.05
C ARG A 231 -7.45 -2.19 -6.42
N LEU A 232 -7.04 -1.94 -5.17
CA LEU A 232 -7.22 -0.65 -4.48
C LEU A 232 -6.39 0.50 -5.07
N LYS A 233 -5.60 0.26 -6.12
CA LYS A 233 -4.90 1.30 -6.86
C LYS A 233 -5.49 1.57 -8.23
N THR A 234 -6.29 0.65 -8.74
CA THR A 234 -6.91 0.74 -10.06
C THR A 234 -7.99 1.82 -10.05
N GLN A 235 -8.03 2.62 -11.12
CA GLN A 235 -9.08 3.62 -11.31
C GLN A 235 -10.43 2.94 -11.63
N GLY A 236 -11.53 3.64 -11.36
CA GLY A 236 -12.88 3.13 -11.64
C GLY A 236 -13.43 2.15 -10.61
N LEU A 237 -12.68 1.83 -9.55
CA LEU A 237 -13.17 1.05 -8.43
C LEU A 237 -14.14 1.88 -7.58
N THR A 238 -15.35 1.36 -7.34
CA THR A 238 -16.31 1.98 -6.44
C THR A 238 -15.84 1.86 -4.99
N LEU A 239 -16.41 2.64 -4.07
CA LEU A 239 -16.14 2.41 -2.66
C LEU A 239 -16.64 1.07 -2.19
N ASN A 240 -17.86 0.67 -2.56
CA ASN A 240 -18.42 -0.57 -2.03
C ASN A 240 -17.49 -1.75 -2.37
N GLU A 241 -16.93 -1.76 -3.58
CA GLU A 241 -15.88 -2.69 -3.96
C GLU A 241 -14.60 -2.51 -3.14
N SER A 242 -14.17 -1.28 -2.87
CA SER A 242 -13.01 -0.98 -2.02
C SER A 242 -13.19 -1.51 -0.57
N ILE A 243 -14.36 -1.30 0.04
CA ILE A 243 -14.72 -1.83 1.36
C ILE A 243 -14.74 -3.36 1.31
N LYS A 244 -15.37 -3.94 0.28
CA LYS A 244 -15.42 -5.40 0.10
C LYS A 244 -14.03 -6.00 0.02
N ILE A 245 -13.11 -5.40 -0.76
CA ILE A 245 -11.71 -5.84 -0.84
C ILE A 245 -11.06 -5.80 0.55
N MET A 246 -11.28 -4.75 1.32
CA MET A 246 -10.68 -4.62 2.64
C MET A 246 -11.29 -5.62 3.65
N LYS A 247 -12.61 -5.83 3.65
CA LYS A 247 -13.28 -6.84 4.49
C LYS A 247 -12.78 -8.25 4.17
N THR A 248 -12.77 -8.63 2.89
CA THR A 248 -12.22 -9.93 2.46
C THR A 248 -10.73 -10.07 2.81
N THR A 249 -9.95 -8.99 2.68
CA THR A 249 -8.53 -8.99 3.09
C THR A 249 -8.38 -9.24 4.59
N LYS A 250 -9.19 -8.57 5.43
CA LYS A 250 -9.22 -8.76 6.89
C LYS A 250 -9.57 -10.21 7.26
N GLU A 251 -10.61 -10.76 6.63
CA GLU A 251 -11.05 -12.14 6.84
C GLU A 251 -9.95 -13.16 6.48
N HIS A 252 -9.30 -12.99 5.33
CA HIS A 252 -8.19 -13.87 4.93
C HIS A 252 -7.00 -13.78 5.89
N ILE A 253 -6.62 -12.58 6.37
CA ILE A 253 -5.57 -12.42 7.38
C ILE A 253 -5.96 -13.19 8.66
N TYR A 254 -7.19 -13.04 9.13
CA TYR A 254 -7.66 -13.75 10.33
C TYR A 254 -7.75 -15.27 10.14
N SER A 255 -7.99 -15.75 8.92
CA SER A 255 -7.99 -17.18 8.61
C SER A 255 -6.59 -17.79 8.65
N ALA A 256 -5.54 -16.98 8.48
CA ALA A 256 -4.14 -17.40 8.58
C ALA A 256 -3.65 -17.57 10.03
N LYS A 257 -4.55 -17.46 11.03
CA LYS A 257 -4.23 -17.65 12.44
C LYS A 257 -3.70 -19.06 12.68
N ILE A 258 -2.43 -19.13 13.04
CA ILE A 258 -1.84 -20.29 13.69
C ILE A 258 -1.85 -20.00 15.19
N GLU A 259 -2.54 -20.84 15.95
CA GLU A 259 -2.56 -20.75 17.41
C GLU A 259 -1.13 -20.81 17.96
N GLY A 260 -0.77 -19.83 18.81
CA GLY A 260 0.59 -19.69 19.35
C GLY A 260 1.62 -19.03 18.43
N SER A 261 1.30 -18.68 17.18
CA SER A 261 2.24 -17.96 16.30
C SER A 261 2.33 -16.47 16.65
N ALA A 262 3.50 -16.05 17.13
CA ALA A 262 3.79 -14.64 17.37
C ALA A 262 3.76 -13.81 16.08
N GLN A 263 4.23 -14.37 14.96
CA GLN A 263 4.22 -13.70 13.66
C GLN A 263 2.80 -13.43 13.17
N ALA A 264 1.93 -14.45 13.17
CA ALA A 264 0.53 -14.30 12.74
C ALA A 264 -0.20 -13.28 13.63
N LYS A 265 0.02 -13.32 14.94
CA LYS A 265 -0.55 -12.34 15.88
C LYS A 265 -0.10 -10.91 15.57
N ALA A 266 1.18 -10.70 15.27
CA ALA A 266 1.68 -9.36 14.93
C ALA A 266 1.02 -8.79 13.66
N ILE A 267 0.78 -9.64 12.66
CA ILE A 267 0.12 -9.26 11.41
C ILE A 267 -1.38 -8.97 11.62
N ASP A 268 -2.07 -9.79 12.43
CA ASP A 268 -3.45 -9.57 12.87
C ASP A 268 -3.61 -8.23 13.61
N ASP A 269 -2.74 -7.96 14.57
CA ASP A 269 -2.76 -6.72 15.34
C ASP A 269 -2.42 -5.52 14.44
N LYS A 270 -1.61 -5.72 13.40
CA LYS A 270 -1.32 -4.67 12.42
C LYS A 270 -2.52 -4.32 11.56
N ILE A 271 -3.28 -5.29 11.04
CA ILE A 271 -4.48 -4.98 10.24
C ILE A 271 -5.53 -4.27 11.11
N LYS A 272 -5.73 -4.68 12.37
CA LYS A 272 -6.61 -3.97 13.31
C LYS A 272 -6.21 -2.51 13.48
N LYS A 273 -4.94 -2.26 13.82
CA LYS A 273 -4.40 -0.88 13.96
C LYS A 273 -4.50 -0.05 12.70
N VAL A 274 -4.45 -0.66 11.52
CA VAL A 274 -4.65 0.03 10.24
C VAL A 274 -6.11 0.44 10.06
N LEU A 275 -7.06 -0.44 10.44
CA LEU A 275 -8.49 -0.17 10.35
C LEU A 275 -8.97 0.81 11.42
N GLU A 276 -8.47 0.73 12.65
CA GLU A 276 -8.77 1.65 13.76
C GLU A 276 -8.46 3.13 13.43
N LYS A 277 -7.54 3.38 12.48
CA LYS A 277 -7.23 4.74 12.00
C LYS A 277 -8.32 5.33 11.10
N ASN A 278 -9.20 4.49 10.58
CA ASN A 278 -10.39 4.88 9.86
C ASN A 278 -11.58 4.61 10.77
N VAL A 279 -11.78 5.50 11.75
CA VAL A 279 -12.80 5.30 12.79
C VAL A 279 -14.17 5.08 12.13
N GLY A 280 -14.81 3.99 12.57
CA GLY A 280 -16.11 3.54 12.08
C GLY A 280 -16.10 2.71 10.78
N PHE A 281 -14.92 2.36 10.28
CA PHE A 281 -14.83 1.36 9.21
C PHE A 281 -15.38 -0.02 9.61
N ASP A 282 -15.33 -0.35 10.90
CA ASP A 282 -15.81 -1.59 11.51
C ASP A 282 -17.28 -1.51 11.96
#